data_AF-A0A4U5MGW4-F1
#
_entry.id   AF-A0A4U5MGW4-F1
#
_cell.length_a   1.000
_cell.length_b   1.000
_cell.length_c   1.000
_cell.angle_alpha   90.00
_cell.angle_beta   90.00
_cell.angle_gamma   90.00
#
_symmetry.space_group_name_H-M   'P 1'
#
loop_
_entity.id
_entity.type
_entity.pdbx_description
1 polymer ?
#
loop_
_entity_poly.entity_id
_entity_poly.type
_entity_poly.pdbx_seq_one_letter_code
_entity_poly.pdbx_strand_id
1 'polypeptide(L)'
;MSLSAEELQVRASHKLTKREIRFLQFASVEFNDVIFMTPMDFVDSLTLDAPRERVYRRVLKKGNVDAMLKRTPSFKKSGKNFFRELDQNGIISYSEYLFLITLLTKSQAAFKVAFSLFDNDGNQRIDKEEFLLLVAVTSSFVPWLTRFALREERSSKTTHVS
;
A
#
# COMPACT_ATOMS: atom_id res chain seq x y z
N MET A 1 -2.04 1.51 24.83
CA MET A 1 -1.63 0.08 24.77
C MET A 1 -1.74 -0.36 23.32
N SER A 2 -0.63 -0.72 22.67
CA SER A 2 -0.65 -1.36 21.35
C SER A 2 -1.05 -2.82 21.52
N LEU A 3 -2.05 -3.27 20.75
CA LEU A 3 -2.48 -4.67 20.77
C LEU A 3 -1.38 -5.55 20.15
N SER A 4 -1.03 -6.63 20.83
CA SER A 4 -0.13 -7.66 20.33
C SER A 4 -0.76 -8.40 19.13
N ALA A 5 0.09 -9.06 18.33
CA ALA A 5 -0.38 -9.87 17.19
C ALA A 5 -1.36 -10.98 17.64
N GLU A 6 -1.15 -11.53 18.84
CA GLU A 6 -1.96 -12.59 19.43
C GLU A 6 -3.35 -12.07 19.84
N GLU A 7 -3.44 -10.88 20.44
CA GLU A 7 -4.71 -10.26 20.81
C GLU A 7 -5.55 -9.86 19.57
N LEU A 8 -4.88 -9.44 18.49
CA LEU A 8 -5.53 -9.18 17.20
C LEU A 8 -6.09 -10.47 16.58
N GLN A 9 -5.38 -11.59 16.74
CA GLN A 9 -5.80 -12.90 16.24
C GLN A 9 -7.03 -13.43 16.99
N VAL A 10 -7.08 -13.26 18.31
CA VAL A 10 -8.18 -13.73 19.17
C VAL A 10 -9.49 -12.99 18.90
N ARG A 11 -9.44 -11.73 18.46
CA ARG A 11 -10.63 -10.92 18.16
C ARG A 11 -11.20 -11.12 16.76
N ALA A 12 -10.43 -11.68 15.82
CA ALA A 12 -10.87 -11.85 14.45
C ALA A 12 -11.65 -13.16 14.28
N SER A 13 -12.80 -13.11 13.58
CA SER A 13 -13.58 -14.31 13.25
C SER A 13 -12.86 -15.28 12.30
N HIS A 14 -11.80 -14.80 11.64
CA HIS A 14 -10.97 -15.54 10.70
C HIS A 14 -9.49 -15.27 10.93
N LYS A 15 -8.64 -16.21 10.49
CA LYS A 15 -7.18 -16.09 10.67
C LYS A 15 -6.60 -14.98 9.81
N LEU A 16 -6.31 -13.83 10.43
CA LEU A 16 -5.57 -12.74 9.81
C LEU A 16 -4.21 -13.18 9.25
N THR A 17 -3.86 -12.66 8.08
CA THR A 17 -2.56 -12.79 7.46
C THR A 17 -1.50 -11.97 8.19
N LYS A 18 -0.21 -12.31 8.01
CA LYS A 18 0.90 -11.54 8.58
C LYS A 18 0.86 -10.06 8.19
N ARG A 19 0.41 -9.75 6.97
CA ARG A 19 0.31 -8.39 6.45
C ARG A 19 -0.85 -7.62 7.09
N GLU A 20 -2.00 -8.26 7.31
CA GLU A 20 -3.13 -7.66 8.03
C GLU A 20 -2.76 -7.36 9.47
N ILE A 21 -2.11 -8.30 10.15
CA ILE A 21 -1.64 -8.11 11.52
C ILE A 21 -0.69 -6.91 11.58
N ARG A 22 0.32 -6.88 10.70
CA ARG A 22 1.27 -5.76 10.67
C ARG A 22 0.60 -4.44 10.34
N PHE A 23 -0.38 -4.43 9.44
CA PHE A 23 -1.18 -3.24 9.16
C PHE A 23 -1.90 -2.75 10.43
N LEU A 24 -2.66 -3.62 11.09
CA LEU A 24 -3.43 -3.26 12.29
C LEU A 24 -2.53 -2.81 13.46
N GLN A 25 -1.34 -3.42 13.59
CA GLN A 25 -0.36 -3.07 14.61
C GLN A 25 0.21 -1.66 14.46
N PHE A 26 0.35 -1.15 13.23
CA PHE A 26 0.94 0.16 12.96
C PHE A 26 -0.12 1.24 12.67
N ALA A 27 -1.30 0.88 12.16
CA ALA A 27 -2.39 1.81 11.83
C ALA A 27 -2.85 2.65 13.05
N SER A 28 -2.67 3.98 12.96
CA SER A 28 -2.90 4.94 14.05
C SER A 28 -4.18 5.76 13.96
N VAL A 29 -4.93 5.65 12.86
CA VAL A 29 -6.13 6.47 12.62
C VAL A 29 -7.35 5.63 12.31
N GLU A 30 -8.51 6.14 12.70
CA GLU A 30 -9.82 5.53 12.44
C GLU A 30 -10.75 6.58 11.84
N PHE A 31 -11.51 6.23 10.81
CA PHE A 31 -12.49 7.11 10.18
C PHE A 31 -13.69 6.28 9.73
N ASN A 32 -14.90 6.67 10.15
CA ASN A 32 -16.14 5.92 9.93
C ASN A 32 -16.00 4.43 10.29
N ASP A 33 -15.45 4.15 11.48
CA ASP A 33 -15.21 2.79 12.01
C ASP A 33 -14.25 1.92 11.18
N VAL A 34 -13.57 2.52 10.19
CA VAL A 34 -12.55 1.86 9.37
C VAL A 34 -11.17 2.33 9.81
N ILE A 35 -10.25 1.37 9.94
CA ILE A 35 -8.87 1.60 10.38
C ILE A 35 -7.99 1.98 9.18
N PHE A 36 -7.20 3.04 9.33
CA PHE A 36 -6.25 3.53 8.34
C PHE A 36 -4.85 3.75 8.95
N MET A 37 -3.85 3.81 8.08
CA MET A 37 -2.50 4.27 8.39
C MET A 37 -2.32 5.74 7.99
N THR A 38 -1.45 6.46 8.69
CA THR A 38 -0.86 7.69 8.15
C THR A 38 0.35 7.38 7.27
N PRO A 39 0.81 8.33 6.43
CA PRO A 39 2.06 8.21 5.70
C PRO A 39 3.24 7.82 6.58
N MET A 40 3.32 8.36 7.80
CA MET A 40 4.37 8.00 8.75
C MET A 40 4.19 6.60 9.34
N ASP A 41 2.94 6.16 9.63
CA ASP A 41 2.69 4.78 10.05
C ASP A 41 3.17 3.78 8.98
N PHE A 42 2.96 4.10 7.71
CA PHE A 42 3.42 3.27 6.60
C PHE A 42 4.95 3.15 6.59
N VAL A 43 5.67 4.28 6.71
CA VAL A 43 7.14 4.28 6.78
C VAL A 43 7.63 3.47 7.98
N ASP A 44 7.08 3.73 9.17
CA ASP A 44 7.44 3.01 10.40
C ASP A 44 7.14 1.51 10.26
N SER A 45 6.06 1.12 9.58
CA SER A 45 5.73 -0.30 9.33
C SER A 45 6.76 -1.03 8.45
N LEU A 46 7.61 -0.30 7.71
CA LEU A 46 8.67 -0.87 6.89
C LEU A 46 10.03 -0.85 7.58
N THR A 47 10.24 0.10 8.50
CA THR A 47 11.56 0.36 9.09
C THR A 47 11.70 -0.08 10.54
N LEU A 48 10.59 -0.22 11.27
CA LEU A 48 10.59 -0.58 12.69
C LEU A 48 10.07 -2.01 12.89
N ASP A 49 10.60 -2.70 13.89
CA ASP A 49 10.11 -4.02 14.28
C ASP A 49 8.75 -3.94 14.98
N ALA A 50 8.56 -2.92 15.80
CA ALA A 50 7.36 -2.66 16.59
C ALA A 50 6.88 -1.21 16.44
N PRO A 51 5.56 -0.96 16.58
CA PRO A 51 5.01 0.40 16.53
C PRO A 51 5.48 1.22 17.73
N ARG A 52 5.56 2.54 17.56
CA ARG A 52 5.81 3.48 18.66
C ARG A 52 4.69 3.37 19.71
N GLU A 53 5.06 3.60 20.97
CA GLU A 53 4.09 3.63 22.06
C GLU A 53 3.01 4.67 21.81
N ARG A 54 1.76 4.25 22.02
CA ARG A 54 0.59 5.09 21.82
C ARG A 54 -0.53 4.68 22.76
N VAL A 55 -1.26 5.68 23.23
CA VAL A 55 -2.34 5.48 24.20
C VAL A 55 -3.55 4.90 23.48
N TYR A 56 -4.02 5.54 22.40
CA TYR A 56 -5.19 5.14 21.62
C TYR A 56 -5.04 5.45 20.12
N ARG A 57 -5.91 4.84 19.29
CA ARG A 57 -6.09 5.19 17.88
C ARG A 57 -6.82 6.54 17.77
N ARG A 58 -6.36 7.41 16.88
CA ARG A 58 -6.97 8.74 16.68
C ARG A 58 -8.20 8.62 15.77
N VAL A 59 -9.37 8.95 16.30
CA VAL A 59 -10.62 9.00 15.51
C VAL A 59 -10.70 10.33 14.77
N LEU A 60 -10.77 10.27 13.44
CA LEU A 60 -10.85 11.42 12.55
C LEU A 60 -12.31 11.78 12.25
N LYS A 61 -12.59 13.09 12.17
CA LYS A 61 -13.85 13.60 11.64
C LYS A 61 -13.71 13.88 10.14
N LYS A 62 -14.83 13.91 9.41
CA LYS A 62 -14.85 14.21 7.97
C LYS A 62 -14.07 15.48 7.62
N GLY A 63 -14.25 16.57 8.37
CA GLY A 63 -13.51 17.81 8.15
C GLY A 63 -11.98 17.69 8.32
N ASN A 64 -11.50 16.78 9.16
CA ASN A 64 -10.07 16.50 9.28
C ASN A 64 -9.55 15.77 8.03
N VAL A 65 -10.30 14.77 7.56
CA VAL A 65 -9.97 14.04 6.33
C VAL A 65 -9.96 14.98 5.13
N ASP A 66 -10.99 15.82 4.98
CA ASP A 66 -11.08 16.80 3.89
C ASP A 66 -9.90 17.79 3.92
N ALA A 67 -9.47 18.23 5.12
CA ALA A 67 -8.30 19.09 5.27
C ALA A 67 -6.99 18.38 4.90
N MET A 68 -6.85 17.10 5.24
CA MET A 68 -5.69 16.28 4.83
C MET A 68 -5.66 16.13 3.30
N LEU A 69 -6.80 15.80 2.68
CA LEU A 69 -6.89 15.67 1.22
C LEU A 69 -6.55 16.97 0.49
N LYS A 70 -6.95 18.13 1.03
CA LYS A 70 -6.59 19.44 0.47
C LYS A 70 -5.09 19.76 0.58
N ARG A 71 -4.38 19.16 1.53
CA ARG A 71 -2.94 19.33 1.72
C ARG A 71 -2.10 18.39 0.87
N THR A 72 -2.72 17.38 0.25
CA THR A 72 -2.02 16.45 -0.65
C THR A 72 -1.35 17.23 -1.78
N PRO A 73 -0.02 17.17 -1.91
CA PRO A 73 0.68 17.94 -2.92
C PRO A 73 0.37 17.39 -4.32
N SER A 74 0.37 18.28 -5.31
CA SER A 74 0.21 17.88 -6.71
C SER A 74 1.33 16.94 -7.15
N PHE A 75 1.00 16.02 -8.06
CA PHE A 75 1.91 15.00 -8.61
C PHE A 75 3.27 15.55 -9.07
N LYS A 76 3.30 16.79 -9.57
CA LYS A 76 4.53 17.47 -10.04
C LYS A 76 5.52 17.86 -8.94
N LYS A 77 5.13 17.75 -7.67
CA LYS A 77 5.96 18.11 -6.49
C LYS A 77 6.43 16.89 -5.70
N SER A 78 6.23 15.67 -6.21
CA SER A 78 6.63 14.46 -5.49
C SER A 78 8.15 14.29 -5.50
N GLY A 79 8.78 14.50 -4.35
CA GLY A 79 10.19 14.24 -4.11
C GLY A 79 10.42 12.95 -3.33
N LYS A 80 11.68 12.56 -3.14
CA LYS A 80 12.06 11.36 -2.35
C LYS A 80 11.58 11.40 -0.89
N ASN A 81 11.20 12.58 -0.39
CA ASN A 81 10.73 12.81 0.98
C ASN A 81 9.19 12.89 1.08
N PHE A 82 8.44 12.60 0.01
CA PHE A 82 6.98 12.75 -0.04
C PHE A 82 6.24 12.21 1.19
N PHE A 83 6.50 10.96 1.58
CA PHE A 83 5.84 10.35 2.76
C PHE A 83 6.25 11.02 4.08
N ARG A 84 7.50 11.51 4.19
CA ARG A 84 8.00 12.21 5.39
C ARG A 84 7.45 13.62 5.50
N GLU A 85 7.22 14.28 4.37
CA GLU A 85 6.63 15.63 4.31
C GLU A 85 5.13 15.61 4.65
N LEU A 86 4.42 14.56 4.23
CA LEU A 86 3.03 14.37 4.62
C LEU A 86 2.90 13.99 6.10
N ASP A 87 3.82 13.18 6.62
CA ASP A 87 3.88 12.75 8.03
C ASP A 87 2.53 12.19 8.52
N GLN A 88 1.82 12.90 9.39
CA GLN A 88 0.51 12.52 9.93
C GLN A 88 -0.69 13.07 9.12
N ASN A 89 -0.43 13.77 8.01
CA ASN A 89 -1.41 14.44 7.16
C ASN A 89 -1.80 13.60 5.94
N GLY A 90 -2.33 12.42 6.18
CA GLY A 90 -2.85 11.54 5.14
C GLY A 90 -3.48 10.30 5.75
N ILE A 91 -4.24 9.58 4.93
CA ILE A 91 -4.82 8.29 5.28
C ILE A 91 -4.47 7.29 4.18
N ILE A 92 -4.17 6.06 4.58
CA ILE A 92 -3.79 4.94 3.73
C ILE A 92 -4.61 3.74 4.19
N SER A 93 -5.45 3.23 3.31
CA SER A 93 -6.27 2.04 3.52
C SER A 93 -5.43 0.75 3.43
N TYR A 94 -6.00 -0.38 3.87
CA TYR A 94 -5.29 -1.65 3.80
C TYR A 94 -4.98 -2.09 2.36
N SER A 95 -5.86 -1.82 1.39
CA SER A 95 -5.61 -2.12 -0.02
C SER A 95 -4.48 -1.25 -0.58
N GLU A 96 -4.46 0.05 -0.26
CA GLU A 96 -3.37 0.96 -0.64
C GLU A 96 -2.04 0.55 0.01
N TYR A 97 -2.06 0.11 1.27
CA TYR A 97 -0.88 -0.45 1.95
C TYR A 97 -0.27 -1.63 1.18
N LEU A 98 -1.10 -2.59 0.77
CA LEU A 98 -0.66 -3.73 -0.03
C LEU A 98 -0.14 -3.30 -1.40
N PHE A 99 -0.81 -2.34 -2.04
CA PHE A 99 -0.36 -1.77 -3.30
C PHE A 99 1.02 -1.12 -3.17
N LEU A 100 1.24 -0.30 -2.14
CA LEU A 100 2.53 0.36 -1.89
C LEU A 100 3.66 -0.63 -1.55
N ILE A 101 3.39 -1.68 -0.75
CA ILE A 101 4.37 -2.75 -0.53
C ILE A 101 4.72 -3.45 -1.84
N THR A 102 3.70 -3.71 -2.66
CA THR A 102 3.90 -4.34 -3.96
C THR A 102 4.78 -3.44 -4.83
N LEU A 103 4.49 -2.13 -4.89
CA LEU A 103 5.30 -1.16 -5.63
C LEU A 103 6.77 -1.19 -5.19
N LEU A 104 7.05 -1.25 -3.89
CA LEU A 104 8.41 -1.27 -3.35
C LEU A 104 9.18 -2.58 -3.62
N THR A 105 8.47 -3.69 -3.84
CA THR A 105 9.06 -5.03 -3.97
C THR A 105 9.17 -5.51 -5.42
N LYS A 106 8.75 -4.70 -6.40
CA LYS A 106 8.77 -5.04 -7.83
C LYS A 106 10.04 -4.55 -8.50
N SER A 107 10.58 -5.36 -9.41
CA SER A 107 11.64 -4.91 -10.31
C SER A 107 11.09 -3.88 -11.31
N GLN A 108 11.96 -3.03 -11.84
CA GLN A 108 11.60 -2.05 -12.87
C GLN A 108 10.96 -2.71 -14.11
N ALA A 109 11.40 -3.92 -14.49
CA ALA A 109 10.82 -4.69 -15.58
C ALA A 109 9.39 -5.14 -15.26
N ALA A 110 9.16 -5.71 -14.06
CA ALA A 110 7.82 -6.10 -13.62
C ALA A 110 6.88 -4.89 -13.49
N PHE A 111 7.43 -3.71 -13.18
CA PHE A 111 6.66 -2.46 -13.13
C PHE A 111 6.16 -2.04 -14.52
N LYS A 112 7.03 -2.10 -15.54
CA LYS A 112 6.63 -1.82 -16.94
C LYS A 112 5.54 -2.77 -17.42
N VAL A 113 5.69 -4.07 -17.15
CA VAL A 113 4.69 -5.09 -17.52
C VAL A 113 3.35 -4.83 -16.81
N ALA A 114 3.38 -4.52 -15.52
CA ALA A 114 2.16 -4.18 -14.80
C ALA A 114 1.49 -2.92 -15.38
N PHE A 115 2.27 -1.89 -15.68
CA PHE A 115 1.75 -0.64 -16.25
C PHE A 115 1.05 -0.88 -17.60
N SER A 116 1.70 -1.61 -18.52
CA SER A 116 1.13 -1.94 -19.83
C SER A 116 -0.09 -2.86 -19.77
N LEU A 117 -0.29 -3.58 -18.67
CA LEU A 117 -1.44 -4.45 -18.50
C LEU A 117 -2.67 -3.68 -17.98
N PHE A 118 -2.46 -2.62 -17.20
CA PHE A 118 -3.54 -1.81 -16.65
C PHE A 118 -3.91 -0.60 -17.51
N ASP A 119 -2.99 -0.15 -18.37
CA ASP A 119 -3.23 0.82 -19.43
C ASP A 119 -4.09 0.17 -20.53
N ASN A 120 -5.41 0.31 -20.41
CA ASN A 120 -6.38 -0.35 -21.28
C ASN A 120 -6.58 0.38 -22.60
N ASP A 121 -6.36 1.70 -22.62
CA ASP A 121 -6.48 2.53 -23.82
C ASP A 121 -5.15 2.71 -24.57
N GLY A 122 -4.03 2.24 -24.00
CA GLY A 122 -2.69 2.25 -24.61
C GLY A 122 -2.05 3.62 -24.64
N ASN A 123 -2.54 4.58 -23.83
CA ASN A 123 -2.08 5.96 -23.82
C ASN A 123 -0.78 6.17 -23.01
N GLN A 124 -0.22 5.08 -22.44
CA GLN A 124 0.96 5.04 -21.57
C GLN A 124 0.78 5.84 -20.27
N ARG A 125 -0.45 5.95 -19.80
CA ARG A 125 -0.85 6.53 -18.51
C ARG A 125 -1.84 5.58 -17.85
N ILE A 126 -2.03 5.77 -16.55
CA ILE A 126 -3.09 5.08 -15.80
C ILE A 126 -4.02 6.18 -15.31
N ASP A 127 -5.26 6.16 -15.78
CA ASP A 127 -6.29 7.07 -15.31
C ASP A 127 -6.86 6.62 -13.94
N LYS A 128 -7.82 7.39 -13.42
CA LYS A 128 -8.38 7.13 -12.10
C LYS A 128 -9.15 5.81 -12.08
N GLU A 129 -9.90 5.53 -13.14
CA GLU A 129 -10.75 4.36 -13.28
C GLU A 129 -9.90 3.08 -13.38
N GLU A 130 -8.86 3.10 -14.19
CA GLU A 130 -7.85 2.05 -14.32
C GLU A 130 -7.11 1.80 -13.01
N PHE A 131 -6.75 2.87 -12.29
CA PHE A 131 -6.12 2.76 -10.97
C PHE A 131 -7.05 2.11 -9.94
N LEU A 132 -8.33 2.48 -9.92
CA LEU A 132 -9.30 1.88 -9.00
C LEU A 132 -9.50 0.38 -9.27
N LEU A 133 -9.53 -0.02 -10.55
CA LEU A 133 -9.54 -1.43 -10.93
C LEU A 133 -8.29 -2.15 -10.42
N LEU A 134 -7.10 -1.55 -10.61
CA LEU A 134 -5.83 -2.08 -10.10
C LEU A 134 -5.92 -2.33 -8.59
N VAL A 135 -6.29 -1.32 -7.80
CA VAL A 135 -6.41 -1.43 -6.34
C VAL A 135 -7.40 -2.53 -5.93
N ALA A 136 -8.53 -2.62 -6.62
CA ALA A 136 -9.55 -3.64 -6.35
C ALA A 136 -9.05 -5.07 -6.61
N VAL A 137 -8.29 -5.29 -7.68
CA VAL A 137 -7.79 -6.63 -8.05
C VAL A 137 -6.43 -6.96 -7.43
N THR A 138 -5.77 -6.02 -6.75
CA THR A 138 -4.39 -6.15 -6.24
C THR A 138 -4.21 -7.41 -5.39
N SER A 139 -5.18 -7.76 -4.54
CA SER A 139 -5.13 -8.94 -3.67
C SER A 139 -5.10 -10.27 -4.44
N SER A 140 -5.87 -10.37 -5.53
CA SER A 140 -5.98 -11.59 -6.35
C SER A 140 -4.94 -11.65 -7.46
N PHE A 141 -4.54 -10.50 -7.98
CA PHE A 141 -3.82 -10.40 -9.25
C PHE A 141 -2.29 -10.27 -9.07
N VAL A 142 -1.83 -9.64 -7.99
CA VAL A 142 -0.39 -9.47 -7.73
C VAL A 142 0.38 -10.80 -7.65
N PRO A 143 -0.12 -11.86 -7.01
CA PRO A 143 0.56 -13.16 -7.01
C PRO A 143 0.74 -13.71 -8.44
N TRP A 144 -0.29 -13.59 -9.28
CA TRP A 144 -0.25 -14.02 -10.67
C TRP A 144 0.75 -13.19 -11.49
N LEU A 145 0.70 -11.86 -11.40
CA LEU A 145 1.66 -10.96 -12.05
C LEU A 145 3.10 -11.26 -11.66
N THR A 146 3.34 -11.54 -10.38
CA THR A 146 4.68 -11.92 -9.89
C THR A 146 5.17 -13.18 -10.58
N ARG A 147 4.30 -14.19 -10.69
CA ARG A 147 4.64 -15.45 -11.37
C ARG A 147 4.83 -15.26 -12.88
N PHE A 148 4.00 -14.44 -13.51
CA PHE A 148 4.09 -14.12 -14.93
C PHE A 148 5.40 -13.38 -15.26
N ALA A 149 5.69 -12.28 -14.56
CA ALA A 149 6.92 -11.51 -14.76
C ALA A 149 8.18 -12.35 -14.50
N LEU A 150 8.21 -13.20 -13.47
CA LEU A 150 9.32 -14.12 -13.21
C LEU A 150 9.47 -15.24 -14.25
N ARG A 151 8.38 -15.58 -14.96
CA ARG A 151 8.42 -16.55 -16.06
C ARG A 151 9.00 -15.89 -17.31
N GLU A 152 8.59 -14.66 -17.59
CA GLU A 152 9.06 -13.89 -18.75
C GLU A 152 10.54 -13.52 -18.62
N GLU A 153 10.99 -13.10 -17.42
CA GLU A 153 12.39 -12.80 -17.14
C GLU A 153 13.32 -14.03 -17.26
N ARG A 154 12.79 -15.24 -16.97
CA ARG A 154 13.50 -16.51 -17.22
C ARG A 154 13.54 -16.86 -18.71
N SER A 155 12.48 -16.58 -19.45
CA SER A 155 12.43 -16.82 -20.89
C SER A 155 13.47 -15.97 -21.63
N SER A 156 13.64 -14.70 -21.26
CA SER A 156 14.59 -13.78 -21.91
C SER A 156 16.07 -14.07 -21.61
N LYS A 157 16.39 -14.81 -20.52
CA LYS A 157 17.77 -15.22 -20.20
C LYS A 157 18.20 -16.50 -20.91
N THR A 158 17.27 -17.26 -21.49
CA THR A 158 17.57 -18.54 -22.15
C THR A 158 17.87 -18.37 -23.64
N THR A 159 17.63 -17.19 -24.22
CA THR A 159 17.83 -16.89 -25.65
C THR A 159 19.18 -16.27 -26.00
N HIS A 160 20.06 -16.02 -25.01
CA HIS A 160 21.40 -15.45 -25.24
C HIS A 160 22.57 -16.44 -25.04
N VAL A 161 22.27 -17.74 -24.91
CA VAL A 161 23.28 -18.81 -24.89
C VAL A 161 22.92 -19.84 -25.95
N SER A 162 23.13 -19.47 -27.22
CA SER A 162 23.19 -20.37 -28.38
C SER A 162 24.14 -19.77 -29.41
#